data_AF-A0A947NVT5-F1
#
_entry.id   AF-A0A947NVT5-F1
#
_cell.length_a   1.000
_cell.length_b   1.000
_cell.length_c   1.000
_cell.angle_alpha   90.00
_cell.angle_beta   90.00
_cell.angle_gamma   90.00
#
_symmetry.space_group_name_H-M   'P 1'
#
loop_
_entity.id
_entity.type
_entity.pdbx_description
1 polymer ?
#
loop_
_entity_poly.entity_id
_entity_poly.type
_entity_poly.pdbx_seq_one_letter_code
_entity_poly.pdbx_strand_id
1 'polypeptide(L)'
;MQLDFFPSRTLTVYLGKMFITRILAVLVMLLLVLMMLDLLSTSGEILAVEGNGQGELLTYVSLRIPQLVARFLPYSVLLATLITLVGLN
;
A
#
# COMPACT_ATOMS: atom_id res chain seq x y z
N MET A 1 0.57 35.81 -12.83
CA MET A 1 0.15 34.39 -12.88
C MET A 1 -0.67 34.12 -11.63
N GLN A 2 -1.97 33.90 -11.76
CA GLN A 2 -2.84 33.55 -10.64
C GLN A 2 -2.47 32.13 -10.21
N LEU A 3 -1.71 31.98 -9.13
CA LEU A 3 -1.42 30.69 -8.50
C LEU A 3 -2.63 30.26 -7.66
N ASP A 4 -3.82 30.26 -8.24
CA ASP A 4 -5.02 29.68 -7.63
C ASP A 4 -4.96 28.15 -7.84
N PHE A 5 -3.91 27.50 -7.30
CA PHE A 5 -3.75 26.04 -7.36
C PHE A 5 -4.95 25.29 -6.76
N PHE A 6 -5.72 25.97 -5.93
CA PHE A 6 -6.86 25.44 -5.22
C PHE A 6 -8.03 26.44 -5.27
N PRO A 7 -8.74 26.50 -6.41
CA PRO A 7 -9.76 27.53 -6.66
C PRO A 7 -10.97 27.43 -5.72
N SER A 8 -11.20 26.27 -5.10
CA SER A 8 -12.19 26.11 -4.04
C SER A 8 -11.80 25.03 -3.03
N ARG A 9 -12.18 25.24 -1.77
CA ARG A 9 -12.00 24.25 -0.67
C ARG A 9 -12.65 22.90 -1.01
N THR A 10 -13.78 22.91 -1.70
CA THR A 10 -14.49 21.71 -2.12
C THR A 10 -13.68 20.89 -3.12
N LEU A 11 -13.08 21.53 -4.13
CA LEU A 11 -12.22 20.86 -5.10
C LEU A 11 -10.94 20.31 -4.45
N THR A 12 -10.30 21.06 -3.56
CA THR A 12 -9.12 20.60 -2.83
C THR A 12 -9.39 19.35 -2.01
N VAL A 13 -10.50 19.33 -1.27
CA VAL A 13 -10.89 18.16 -0.45
C VAL A 13 -11.27 16.98 -1.34
N TYR A 14 -12.00 17.23 -2.43
CA TYR A 14 -12.39 16.20 -3.38
C TYR A 14 -11.17 15.52 -4.02
N LEU A 15 -10.24 16.32 -4.56
CA LEU A 15 -9.00 15.83 -5.15
C LEU A 15 -8.12 15.13 -4.09
N GLY A 16 -7.93 15.74 -2.92
CA GLY A 16 -7.17 15.15 -1.83
C GLY A 16 -7.72 13.78 -1.41
N LYS A 17 -9.04 13.67 -1.24
CA LYS A 17 -9.71 12.39 -0.93
C LYS A 17 -9.50 11.37 -2.04
N MET A 18 -9.64 11.76 -3.30
CA MET A 18 -9.44 10.88 -4.47
C MET A 18 -8.00 10.36 -4.54
N PHE A 19 -7.02 11.21 -4.29
CA PHE A 19 -5.61 10.81 -4.27
C PHE A 19 -5.33 9.83 -3.12
N ILE A 20 -5.75 10.16 -1.89
CA ILE A 20 -5.50 9.30 -0.72
C ILE A 20 -6.12 7.92 -0.91
N THR A 21 -7.37 7.84 -1.36
CA THR A 21 -8.04 6.55 -1.57
C THR A 21 -7.32 5.70 -2.61
N ARG A 22 -6.86 6.30 -3.71
CA ARG A 22 -6.11 5.58 -4.76
C ARG A 22 -4.73 5.15 -4.30
N ILE A 23 -4.01 5.99 -3.56
CA ILE A 23 -2.71 5.64 -2.96
C ILE A 23 -2.88 4.42 -2.06
N LEU A 24 -3.87 4.45 -1.15
CA LEU A 24 -4.13 3.33 -0.25
C LEU A 24 -4.56 2.07 -1.01
N ALA A 25 -5.40 2.19 -2.04
CA ALA A 25 -5.82 1.05 -2.85
C ALA A 25 -4.63 0.37 -3.55
N VAL A 26 -3.74 1.15 -4.18
CA VAL A 26 -2.52 0.62 -4.82
C VAL A 26 -1.59 0.02 -3.78
N LEU A 27 -1.37 0.72 -2.66
CA LEU A 27 -0.49 0.24 -1.59
C LEU A 27 -0.99 -1.11 -1.04
N VAL A 28 -2.27 -1.21 -0.68
CA VAL A 28 -2.88 -2.46 -0.17
C VAL A 28 -2.77 -3.58 -1.19
N MET A 29 -3.04 -3.32 -2.46
CA MET A 29 -2.88 -4.32 -3.53
C MET A 29 -1.43 -4.85 -3.58
N LEU A 30 -0.44 -3.97 -3.56
CA LEU A 30 0.98 -4.36 -3.56
C LEU A 30 1.36 -5.13 -2.30
N LEU A 31 0.91 -4.69 -1.12
CA LEU A 31 1.18 -5.37 0.14
C LEU A 31 0.61 -6.79 0.14
N LEU A 32 -0.63 -6.97 -0.32
CA LEU A 32 -1.27 -8.28 -0.36
C LEU A 32 -0.52 -9.25 -1.28
N VAL A 33 -0.21 -8.82 -2.51
CA VAL A 33 0.50 -9.67 -3.48
C VAL A 33 1.88 -10.05 -2.95
N LEU A 34 2.65 -9.07 -2.48
CA LEU A 34 4.02 -9.30 -2.04
C LEU A 34 4.07 -10.10 -0.74
N MET A 35 3.17 -9.84 0.21
CA MET A 35 3.09 -10.62 1.44
C MET A 35 2.70 -12.08 1.15
N MET A 36 1.81 -12.31 0.19
CA MET A 36 1.42 -13.67 -0.18
C MET A 36 2.59 -14.44 -0.81
N LEU A 37 3.36 -13.81 -1.70
CA LEU A 37 4.56 -14.41 -2.28
C LEU A 37 5.64 -14.67 -1.23
N ASP A 38 5.83 -13.73 -0.30
CA ASP A 38 6.79 -13.85 0.80
C ASP A 38 6.41 -14.99 1.76
N LEU A 39 5.13 -15.10 2.14
CA LEU A 39 4.62 -16.22 2.92
C LEU A 39 4.71 -17.55 2.19
N LEU A 40 4.45 -17.59 0.88
CA LEU A 40 4.60 -18.81 0.11
C LEU A 40 6.06 -19.32 0.13
N SER A 41 7.03 -18.41 0.17
CA SER A 41 8.45 -18.75 0.26
C SER A 41 8.92 -19.08 1.69
N THR A 42 8.36 -18.46 2.72
CA THR A 42 8.90 -18.50 4.10
C THR A 42 8.08 -19.37 5.05
N SER A 43 6.80 -19.63 4.75
CA SER A 43 5.92 -20.40 5.63
C SER A 43 6.42 -21.81 5.92
N GLY A 44 7.04 -22.48 4.94
CA GLY A 44 7.64 -23.80 5.12
C GLY A 44 8.76 -23.79 6.17
N GLU A 45 9.60 -22.76 6.17
CA GLU A 45 10.68 -22.60 7.15
C GLU A 45 10.12 -22.28 8.55
N ILE A 46 9.11 -21.42 8.62
CA ILE A 46 8.48 -21.04 9.89
C ILE A 46 7.77 -22.25 10.52
N LEU A 47 7.03 -23.03 9.74
CA LEU A 47 6.26 -24.18 10.22
C LEU A 47 7.11 -25.44 10.41
N ALA A 48 8.37 -25.45 9.95
CA ALA A 48 9.28 -26.58 10.18
C ALA A 48 9.77 -26.68 11.62
N VAL A 49 9.68 -25.60 12.40
CA VAL A 49 10.07 -25.59 13.81
C VAL A 49 8.97 -26.21 14.65
N GLU A 50 9.33 -27.20 15.47
CA GLU A 50 8.39 -27.88 16.37
C GLU A 50 7.75 -26.87 17.35
N GLY A 51 6.41 -26.87 17.39
CA GLY A 51 5.62 -25.94 18.21
C GLY A 51 5.11 -24.70 17.48
N ASN A 52 5.58 -24.41 16.26
CA ASN A 52 5.06 -23.31 15.45
C ASN A 52 3.77 -23.70 14.72
N GLY A 53 2.88 -22.72 14.55
CA GLY A 53 1.63 -22.84 13.81
C GLY A 53 1.22 -21.52 13.17
N GLN A 54 -0.09 -21.30 13.08
CA GLN A 54 -0.66 -20.12 12.39
C GLN A 54 -0.36 -18.81 13.13
N GLY A 55 -0.16 -18.84 14.45
CA GLY A 55 0.13 -17.65 15.25
C GLY A 55 1.47 -17.01 14.91
N GLU A 56 2.46 -17.84 14.58
CA GLU A 56 3.80 -17.44 14.20
C GLU A 56 3.80 -16.81 12.82
N LEU A 57 2.98 -17.32 11.89
CA LEU A 57 2.77 -16.67 10.59
C LEU A 57 2.14 -15.28 10.75
N LEU A 58 1.13 -15.13 11.60
CA LEU A 58 0.52 -13.83 11.87
C LEU A 58 1.51 -12.85 12.51
N THR A 59 2.34 -13.34 13.44
CA THR A 59 3.42 -12.57 14.06
C THR A 59 4.41 -12.10 12.99
N TYR A 60 4.86 -13.01 12.12
CA TYR A 60 5.74 -12.71 11.01
C TYR A 60 5.16 -11.64 10.07
N VAL A 61 3.90 -11.80 9.65
CA VAL A 61 3.18 -10.82 8.82
C VAL A 61 3.14 -9.47 9.51
N SER A 62 2.79 -9.41 10.80
CA SER A 62 2.68 -8.17 11.56
C SER A 62 4.00 -7.39 11.63
N LEU A 63 5.13 -8.09 11.73
CA LEU A 63 6.47 -7.49 11.75
C LEU A 63 6.91 -7.04 10.35
N ARG A 64 6.43 -7.71 9.30
CA ARG A 64 6.83 -7.44 7.90
C ARG A 64 6.01 -6.33 7.25
N ILE A 65 4.73 -6.17 7.60
CA ILE A 65 3.86 -5.11 7.05
C ILE A 65 4.48 -3.70 7.15
N PRO A 66 4.99 -3.24 8.31
CA PRO A 66 5.56 -1.89 8.43
C PRO A 66 6.74 -1.65 7.48
N GLN A 67 7.56 -2.69 7.27
CA GLN A 67 8.71 -2.64 6.37
C GLN A 67 8.26 -2.55 4.91
N LEU A 68 7.26 -3.35 4.52
CA LEU A 68 6.69 -3.30 3.19
C LEU A 68 6.01 -1.94 2.92
N VAL A 69 5.28 -1.39 3.89
CA VAL A 69 4.68 -0.05 3.78
C VAL A 69 5.77 0.99 3.52
N ALA A 70 6.81 1.03 4.34
CA ALA A 70 7.90 2.01 4.19
C ALA A 70 8.59 1.90 2.81
N ARG A 71 8.79 0.67 2.31
CA ARG A 71 9.43 0.42 1.02
C ARG A 71 8.54 0.76 -0.18
N PHE A 72 7.26 0.44 -0.12
CA PHE A 72 6.34 0.53 -1.27
C PHE A 72 5.49 1.79 -1.30
N LEU A 73 5.42 2.55 -0.22
CA LEU A 73 4.69 3.81 -0.18
C LEU A 73 5.10 4.78 -1.30
N PRO A 74 6.40 5.05 -1.58
CA PRO A 74 6.79 5.97 -2.64
C PRO A 74 6.29 5.51 -4.02
N TYR A 75 6.41 4.21 -4.32
CA TYR A 75 5.95 3.63 -5.59
C TYR A 75 4.42 3.67 -5.73
N SER A 76 3.68 3.42 -4.63
CA SER A 76 2.22 3.51 -4.62
C SER A 76 1.73 4.93 -4.90
N VAL A 77 2.44 5.95 -4.36
CA VAL A 77 2.13 7.36 -4.60
C VAL A 77 2.33 7.74 -6.06
N LEU A 78 3.43 7.33 -6.67
CA LEU A 78 3.71 7.59 -8.08
C LEU A 78 2.64 6.96 -8.98
N LEU A 79 2.34 5.67 -8.77
CA LEU A 79 1.38 4.95 -9.60
C LEU A 79 -0.05 5.49 -9.42
N ALA A 80 -0.48 5.73 -8.17
CA ALA A 80 -1.78 6.32 -7.90
C ALA A 80 -1.94 7.72 -8.50
N THR A 81 -0.85 8.50 -8.54
CA THR A 81 -0.83 9.81 -9.20
C THR A 81 -1.04 9.66 -10.70
N LEU A 82 -0.32 8.76 -11.36
CA LEU A 82 -0.48 8.49 -12.79
C LEU A 82 -1.89 8.01 -13.13
N ILE A 83 -2.40 7.02 -12.40
CA ILE A 83 -3.78 6.52 -12.55
C ILE A 83 -4.77 7.67 -12.37
N THR A 84 -4.50 8.58 -11.43
CA THR A 84 -5.39 9.70 -11.16
C THR A 84 -5.42 10.72 -12.27
N LEU A 85 -4.26 11.12 -12.77
CA LEU A 85 -4.16 12.11 -13.84
C LEU A 85 -4.74 11.56 -15.14
N VAL A 86 -4.44 10.30 -15.49
CA VAL A 86 -5.01 9.65 -16.69
C VAL A 86 -6.53 9.55 -16.60
N GLY A 87 -7.09 9.23 -15.43
CA GLY A 87 -8.54 9.15 -15.25
C GLY A 87 -9.26 10.50 -15.18
N LEU A 88 -8.53 11.62 -15.11
CA LEU A 88 -9.08 12.98 -15.10
C LEU A 88 -8.89 13.71 -16.44
N ASN A 89 -8.17 13.10 -17.38
CA ASN A 89 -7.96 13.58 -18.75
C ASN A 89 -9.07 13.05 -19.68
#